data_AF-Q24671-F1
#
_entry.id   AF-Q24671-F1
#
_cell.length_a   1.000
_cell.length_b   1.000
_cell.length_c   1.000
_cell.angle_alpha   90.00
_cell.angle_beta   90.00
_cell.angle_gamma   90.00
#
_symmetry.space_group_name_H-M   'P 1'
#
loop_
_entity.id
_entity.type
_entity.pdbx_description
1 polymer ?
#
loop_
_entity_poly.entity_id
_entity_poly.type
_entity_poly.pdbx_seq_one_letter_code
_entity_poly.pdbx_strand_id
1 'polypeptide(L)'
;LALGNLYGSVFSQTTICRFEALQLSFKNMCKLRPLLGKWLREADSSGCAPSGIDKVTAAGRKRKKRTSIEVGVKGALEMHFNRHNKPNAQIICQLAETLGLEKEVV
;
A
#
# COMPACT_ATOMS: atom_id res chain seq x y z
N LEU A 1 7.87 -9.52 12.44
CA LEU A 1 7.73 -8.13 11.97
C LEU A 1 6.51 -8.02 11.04
N ALA A 2 5.32 -7.73 11.58
CA ALA A 2 4.22 -7.16 10.78
C ALA A 2 3.17 -6.52 11.69
N LEU A 3 3.06 -5.21 11.51
CA LEU A 3 2.30 -4.22 12.23
C LEU A 3 0.84 -4.17 11.75
N GLY A 4 0.22 -5.34 11.56
CA GLY A 4 -0.89 -5.53 10.62
C GLY A 4 -2.29 -5.65 11.17
N ASN A 5 -2.44 -6.10 12.42
CA ASN A 5 -3.67 -6.82 12.76
C ASN A 5 -4.71 -6.00 13.50
N LEU A 6 -4.43 -4.72 13.79
CA LEU A 6 -5.35 -3.92 14.61
C LEU A 6 -6.18 -2.89 13.84
N TYR A 7 -5.78 -2.54 12.61
CA TYR A 7 -6.39 -1.42 11.86
C TYR A 7 -6.61 -1.72 10.36
N GLY A 8 -6.55 -2.99 9.94
CA GLY A 8 -6.76 -3.38 8.54
C GLY A 8 -5.66 -2.92 7.57
N SER A 9 -4.51 -2.48 8.10
CA SER A 9 -3.38 -1.97 7.34
C SER A 9 -2.08 -2.31 8.07
N VAL A 10 -1.29 -3.22 7.51
CA VAL A 10 0.11 -3.42 7.91
C VAL A 10 0.90 -2.18 7.50
N PHE A 11 1.51 -1.50 8.48
CA PHE A 11 2.47 -0.44 8.16
C PHE A 11 3.72 -1.07 7.55
N SER A 12 4.14 -0.56 6.38
CA SER A 12 5.39 -0.99 5.78
C SER A 12 6.57 -0.37 6.53
N GLN A 13 7.74 -1.02 6.46
CA GLN A 13 8.99 -0.47 7.01
C GLN A 13 9.24 0.96 6.49
N THR A 14 8.98 1.23 5.20
CA THR A 14 9.12 2.57 4.63
C THR A 14 8.18 3.59 5.29
N THR A 15 6.96 3.20 5.68
CA THR A 15 6.05 4.10 6.42
C THR A 15 6.60 4.43 7.80
N ILE A 16 7.13 3.43 8.52
CA ILE A 16 7.70 3.62 9.86
C ILE A 16 8.96 4.51 9.80
N CYS A 17 9.89 4.19 8.91
CA CYS A 17 11.12 4.98 8.74
C CYS A 17 10.83 6.46 8.41
N ARG A 18 9.87 6.72 7.52
CA ARG A 18 9.45 8.11 7.21
C ARG A 18 8.74 8.81 8.38
N PHE A 19 8.00 8.07 9.21
CA PHE A 19 7.37 8.62 10.40
C PHE A 19 8.42 9.04 11.44
N GLU A 20 9.41 8.18 11.70
CA GLU A 20 10.52 8.44 12.63
C GLU A 20 11.40 9.61 12.17
N ALA A 21 11.66 9.72 10.86
CA ALA A 21 12.45 10.80 10.28
C ALA A 21 11.67 12.12 10.06
N LEU A 22 10.41 12.22 10.52
CA LEU A 22 9.55 13.39 10.29
C LEU A 22 9.31 13.74 8.79
N GLN A 23 9.39 12.74 7.91
CA GLN A 23 9.31 12.88 6.44
C GLN A 23 7.92 12.59 5.85
N LEU A 24 6.86 12.80 6.64
CA LEU A 24 5.47 12.74 6.18
C LEU A 24 4.83 14.11 6.38
N SER A 25 3.77 14.38 5.63
CA SER A 25 2.98 15.59 5.87
C SER A 25 2.43 15.61 7.29
N PHE A 26 2.24 16.81 7.85
CA PHE A 26 1.69 16.99 9.19
C PHE A 26 0.39 16.20 9.41
N LYS A 27 -0.53 16.25 8.43
CA LYS A 27 -1.79 15.50 8.48
C LYS A 27 -1.57 13.98 8.53
N ASN A 28 -0.58 13.45 7.81
CA ASN A 28 -0.26 12.02 7.86
C ASN A 28 0.38 11.64 9.20
N MET A 29 1.25 12.49 9.74
CA MET A 29 1.83 12.29 11.07
C MET A 29 0.75 12.23 12.16
N CYS A 30 -0.16 13.20 12.18
CA CYS A 30 -1.26 13.22 13.15
C CYS A 30 -2.18 12.00 13.06
N LYS A 31 -2.38 11.45 11.85
CA LYS A 31 -3.15 10.21 11.65
C LYS A 31 -2.40 8.97 12.14
N LEU A 32 -1.09 8.89 11.91
CA LEU A 32 -0.28 7.72 12.27
C LEU A 32 0.08 7.67 13.75
N ARG A 33 0.31 8.82 14.38
CA ARG A 33 0.73 8.92 15.79
C ARG A 33 -0.13 8.08 16.77
N PRO A 34 -1.48 8.19 16.79
CA PRO A 34 -2.29 7.38 17.71
C PRO A 34 -2.24 5.88 17.37
N LEU A 35 -2.12 5.51 16.08
CA LEU A 35 -2.08 4.11 15.63
C LEU A 35 -0.76 3.44 16.04
N LEU A 36 0.36 4.12 15.80
CA LEU A 36 1.70 3.64 16.19
C LEU A 36 1.86 3.60 17.71
N GLY A 37 1.31 4.58 18.42
CA GLY A 37 1.31 4.58 19.88
C GLY A 37 0.52 3.41 20.47
N LYS A 38 -0.61 3.02 19.87
CA LYS A 38 -1.35 1.82 20.31
C LYS A 38 -0.57 0.55 20.01
N TRP A 39 -0.01 0.44 18.81
CA TRP A 39 0.80 -0.72 18.46
C TRP A 39 1.98 -0.93 19.42
N LEU A 40 2.69 0.14 19.76
CA LEU A 40 3.84 0.06 20.67
C LEU A 40 3.42 -0.53 22.03
N ARG A 41 2.34 -0.02 22.62
CA ARG A 41 1.80 -0.53 23.89
C ARG A 41 1.45 -2.01 23.83
N GLU A 42 0.87 -2.47 22.72
CA GLU A 42 0.50 -3.87 22.52
C GLU A 42 1.73 -4.76 22.35
N ALA A 43 2.75 -4.30 21.63
CA ALA A 43 4.02 -5.01 21.49
C ALA A 43 4.70 -5.18 22.86
N ASP A 44 4.69 -4.13 23.69
CA ASP A 44 5.23 -4.16 25.05
C ASP A 44 4.45 -5.10 25.97
N SER A 45 3.13 -5.16 25.82
CA SER A 45 2.23 -6.00 26.65
C SER A 45 2.26 -7.49 26.27
N SER A 46 2.65 -7.81 25.03
CA SER A 46 2.60 -9.18 24.48
C SER A 46 3.82 -10.05 24.81
N GLY A 47 4.72 -9.58 25.68
CA GLY A 47 5.81 -10.39 26.23
C GLY A 47 6.63 -11.17 25.20
N CYS A 48 7.47 -10.47 24.40
CA CYS A 48 8.64 -10.99 23.65
C CYS A 48 8.57 -12.38 22.96
N ALA A 49 7.40 -12.94 22.65
CA ALA A 49 7.28 -14.17 21.88
C ALA A 49 7.06 -13.81 20.41
N PRO A 50 7.97 -14.16 19.48
CA PRO A 50 7.84 -13.84 18.06
C PRO A 50 6.83 -14.76 17.32
N SER A 51 5.99 -15.48 18.05
CA SER A 51 5.14 -16.55 17.51
C SER A 51 3.66 -16.19 17.64
N GLY A 52 3.03 -15.82 16.52
CA GLY A 52 1.56 -15.93 16.41
C GLY A 52 0.78 -14.65 16.12
N ILE A 53 1.38 -13.60 15.56
CA ILE A 53 0.64 -12.40 15.07
C ILE A 53 -0.04 -12.69 13.71
N ASP A 54 -0.49 -13.93 13.47
CA ASP A 54 -1.20 -14.32 12.25
C ASP A 54 -2.68 -14.63 12.49
N LYS A 55 -3.12 -14.73 13.77
CA LYS A 55 -4.45 -15.30 14.10
C LYS A 55 -5.56 -14.30 14.44
N VAL A 56 -5.33 -12.99 14.38
CA VAL A 56 -6.40 -12.01 14.66
C VAL A 56 -7.00 -11.52 13.35
N THR A 57 -8.00 -12.25 12.88
CA THR A 57 -8.74 -12.00 11.64
C THR A 57 -9.87 -10.99 11.80
N ALA A 58 -10.05 -10.21 10.71
CA ALA A 58 -11.33 -9.77 10.12
C ALA A 58 -12.12 -8.60 10.77
N ALA A 59 -12.20 -7.47 10.05
CA ALA A 59 -13.43 -6.68 9.80
C ALA A 59 -13.17 -5.33 9.05
N GLY A 60 -12.05 -5.17 8.32
CA GLY A 60 -11.73 -3.92 7.62
C GLY A 60 -11.46 -4.12 6.13
N ARG A 61 -11.86 -3.15 5.31
CA ARG A 61 -11.61 -3.12 3.85
C ARG A 61 -10.10 -3.31 3.61
N LYS A 62 -9.72 -4.49 3.12
CA LYS A 62 -8.31 -4.84 2.86
C LYS A 62 -7.75 -3.86 1.83
N ARG A 63 -6.69 -3.14 2.20
CA ARG A 63 -5.97 -2.27 1.28
C ARG A 63 -5.48 -3.08 0.07
N LYS A 64 -5.70 -2.57 -1.15
CA LYS A 64 -5.19 -3.20 -2.39
C LYS A 64 -3.66 -3.28 -2.31
N LYS A 65 -3.11 -4.45 -2.61
CA LYS A 65 -1.66 -4.63 -2.67
C LYS A 65 -1.09 -3.81 -3.83
N ARG A 66 0.15 -3.35 -3.69
CA ARG A 66 0.84 -2.65 -4.77
C ARG A 66 1.08 -3.63 -5.93
N THR A 67 0.67 -3.26 -7.14
CA THR A 67 1.02 -4.00 -8.36
C THR A 67 2.39 -3.54 -8.84
N SER A 68 3.30 -4.48 -9.05
CA SER A 68 4.59 -4.21 -9.70
C SER A 68 4.38 -4.30 -11.21
N ILE A 69 4.70 -3.24 -11.94
CA ILE A 69 4.58 -3.19 -13.40
C ILE A 69 5.95 -3.52 -13.98
N GLU A 70 6.00 -4.55 -14.84
CA GLU A 70 7.23 -4.94 -15.53
C GLU A 70 7.77 -3.83 -16.43
N VAL A 71 9.08 -3.80 -16.65
CA VAL A 71 9.74 -2.74 -17.41
C VAL A 71 9.19 -2.63 -18.83
N GLY A 72 8.92 -3.76 -19.50
CA GLY A 72 8.34 -3.77 -20.86
C GLY A 72 6.93 -3.18 -20.90
N VAL A 73 6.07 -3.57 -19.94
CA VAL A 73 4.70 -3.04 -19.82
C VAL A 73 4.71 -1.55 -19.51
N LYS A 74 5.60 -1.11 -18.61
CA LYS A 74 5.80 0.31 -18.31
C LYS A 74 6.19 1.10 -19.56
N GLY A 75 7.13 0.60 -20.37
CA GLY A 75 7.54 1.26 -21.61
C GLY A 75 6.38 1.42 -22.60
N ALA A 76 5.53 0.40 -22.74
CA ALA A 76 4.34 0.48 -23.59
C ALA A 76 3.34 1.55 -23.11
N LEU A 77 3.10 1.64 -21.79
CA LEU A 77 2.25 2.68 -21.19
C LEU A 77 2.83 4.08 -21.41
N GLU A 78 4.14 4.27 -21.22
CA GLU A 78 4.82 5.55 -21.44
C GLU A 78 4.75 5.99 -22.91
N MET A 79 4.94 5.06 -23.86
CA MET A 79 4.79 5.34 -25.29
C MET A 79 3.37 5.79 -25.66
N HIS A 80 2.35 5.14 -25.10
CA HIS A 80 0.97 5.55 -25.31
C HIS A 80 0.69 6.93 -24.69
N PHE A 81 1.15 7.17 -23.46
CA PHE A 81 0.98 8.45 -22.75
C PHE A 81 1.57 9.63 -23.53
N ASN A 82 2.77 9.45 -24.10
CA ASN A 82 3.43 10.49 -24.91
C ASN A 82 2.63 10.88 -26.16
N ARG A 83 1.86 9.96 -26.73
CA ARG A 83 0.97 10.24 -27.88
C ARG A 83 -0.38 10.82 -27.42
N HIS A 84 -0.92 10.28 -26.33
CA HIS A 84 -2.23 10.65 -25.82
C HIS A 84 -2.30 10.49 -24.29
N ASN A 85 -2.07 11.61 -23.60
CA ASN A 85 -1.96 11.66 -22.14
C ASN A 85 -3.29 11.62 -21.38
N LYS A 86 -4.43 11.59 -22.08
CA LYS A 86 -5.79 11.56 -21.51
C LYS A 86 -6.66 10.49 -22.18
N PRO A 87 -6.28 9.20 -22.12
CA PRO A 87 -7.07 8.13 -22.73
C PRO A 87 -8.50 8.11 -22.18
N ASN A 88 -9.47 7.88 -23.05
CA ASN A 88 -10.85 7.66 -22.63
C ASN A 88 -11.01 6.23 -22.07
N ALA A 89 -12.18 5.93 -21.50
CA ALA A 89 -12.44 4.64 -20.87
C ALA A 89 -12.29 3.43 -21.83
N GLN A 90 -12.57 3.59 -23.13
CA GLN A 90 -12.44 2.51 -24.10
C GLN A 90 -10.98 2.18 -24.38
N ILE A 91 -10.14 3.22 -24.54
CA ILE A 91 -8.70 3.07 -24.74
C ILE A 91 -8.04 2.42 -23.50
N ILE A 92 -8.46 2.83 -22.29
CA ILE A 92 -7.97 2.22 -21.05
C ILE A 92 -8.31 0.72 -21.00
N CYS A 93 -9.54 0.32 -21.38
CA CYS A 93 -9.91 -1.09 -21.46
C CYS A 93 -9.04 -1.85 -22.48
N GLN A 94 -8.84 -1.29 -23.67
CA GLN A 94 -8.03 -1.92 -24.71
C GLN A 94 -6.56 -2.09 -24.28
N LEU A 95 -5.98 -1.08 -23.62
CA LEU A 95 -4.62 -1.16 -23.08
C LEU A 95 -4.52 -2.21 -21.97
N ALA A 96 -5.51 -2.28 -21.08
CA ALA A 96 -5.58 -3.28 -20.02
C ALA A 96 -5.61 -4.71 -20.59
N GLU A 97 -6.44 -4.96 -21.60
CA GLU A 97 -6.51 -6.25 -22.30
C GLU A 97 -5.21 -6.60 -23.01
N THR A 98 -4.64 -5.64 -23.76
CA THR A 98 -3.40 -5.84 -24.53
C THR A 98 -2.19 -6.12 -23.64
N LEU A 99 -2.12 -5.46 -22.48
CA LEU A 99 -1.00 -5.57 -21.54
C LEU A 99 -1.24 -6.59 -20.41
N GLY A 100 -2.41 -7.24 -20.39
CA GLY A 100 -2.78 -8.20 -19.34
C GLY A 100 -2.90 -7.59 -17.94
N LEU A 101 -3.30 -6.32 -17.85
CA LEU A 101 -3.47 -5.59 -16.58
C LEU A 101 -4.94 -5.44 -16.20
N GLU A 102 -5.23 -5.27 -14.91
CA GLU A 102 -6.55 -4.81 -14.48
C GLU A 102 -6.78 -3.37 -14.96
N LYS A 103 -8.01 -3.05 -15.38
CA LYS A 103 -8.40 -1.69 -15.81
C LYS A 103 -8.08 -0.61 -14.76
N GLU A 104 -8.19 -0.92 -13.47
CA GLU A 104 -7.88 0.03 -12.39
C GLU A 104 -6.37 0.28 -12.18
N VAL A 105 -5.51 -0.55 -12.80
CA VAL A 105 -4.04 -0.42 -12.74
C VAL A 105 -3.52 0.45 -13.89
N VAL A 106 -4.21 0.43 -15.04
CA VAL A 106 -3.91 1.25 -16.24
C VAL A 106 -4.38 2.69 -16.03
#